data_AF-A0A496RDN5-F1
#
_entry.id   AF-A0A496RDN5-F1
#
_cell.length_a   1.000
_cell.length_b   1.000
_cell.length_c   1.000
_cell.angle_alpha   90.00
_cell.angle_beta   90.00
_cell.angle_gamma   90.00
#
_symmetry.space_group_name_H-M   'P 1'
#
loop_
_entity.id
_entity.type
_entity.pdbx_description
1 polymer ?
#
loop_
_entity_poly.entity_id
_entity_poly.type
_entity_poly.pdbx_seq_one_letter_code
_entity_poly.pdbx_strand_id
1 'polypeptide(L)'
;MKTYEEINEKIASKKAVVLTAAEIIDYVDKKGLETAAREVDVVTTATFGPMCSSGCFINFGHSNPKIRITEAWIDDVLAYSGIAAVDLFI
;
A
#
# COMPACT_ATOMS: atom_id res chain seq x y z
N MET A 1 -22.74 -0.68 -6.06
CA MET A 1 -21.29 -0.70 -5.74
C MET A 1 -21.10 0.16 -4.50
N LYS A 2 -20.29 -0.26 -3.52
CA LYS A 2 -20.09 0.47 -2.25
C LYS A 2 -19.23 1.71 -2.49
N THR A 3 -19.43 2.78 -1.72
CA THR A 3 -18.55 3.96 -1.77
C THR A 3 -17.32 3.78 -0.89
N TYR A 4 -16.29 4.59 -1.11
CA TYR A 4 -15.10 4.57 -0.26
C TYR A 4 -15.42 5.01 1.17
N GLU A 5 -16.33 5.97 1.35
CA GLU A 5 -16.78 6.43 2.67
C GLU A 5 -17.42 5.28 3.46
N GLU A 6 -18.33 4.51 2.83
CA GLU A 6 -18.97 3.35 3.44
C GLU A 6 -17.96 2.27 3.84
N ILE A 7 -16.96 2.00 2.98
CA ILE A 7 -15.89 1.03 3.27
C ILE A 7 -15.04 1.52 4.43
N ASN A 8 -14.65 2.80 4.46
CA ASN A 8 -13.83 3.38 5.52
C ASN A 8 -14.53 3.35 6.88
N GLU A 9 -15.84 3.62 6.93
CA GLU A 9 -16.64 3.49 8.17
C GLU A 9 -16.67 2.05 8.68
N LYS A 10 -16.80 1.06 7.79
CA LYS A 10 -16.73 -0.36 8.16
C LYS A 10 -15.35 -0.76 8.67
N ILE A 11 -14.27 -0.25 8.07
CA ILE A 11 -12.90 -0.49 8.54
C ILE A 11 -12.71 0.11 9.94
N ALA A 12 -13.08 1.38 10.13
CA ALA A 12 -12.96 2.06 11.42
C ALA A 12 -13.77 1.37 12.54
N SER A 13 -14.95 0.85 12.20
CA SER A 13 -15.81 0.10 13.13
C SER A 13 -15.45 -1.39 13.26
N LYS A 14 -14.38 -1.87 12.60
CA LYS A 14 -13.93 -3.28 12.59
C LYS A 14 -15.00 -4.27 12.10
N LYS A 15 -15.85 -3.83 11.18
CA LYS A 15 -16.94 -4.63 10.57
C LYS A 15 -16.70 -4.95 9.09
N ALA A 16 -15.61 -4.44 8.50
CA ALA A 16 -15.28 -4.71 7.11
C ALA A 16 -15.02 -6.21 6.89
N VAL A 17 -15.63 -6.77 5.85
CA VAL A 17 -15.30 -8.10 5.34
C VAL A 17 -14.06 -7.98 4.46
N VAL A 18 -12.94 -8.47 4.97
CA VAL A 18 -11.64 -8.42 4.30
C VAL A 18 -11.24 -9.85 3.92
N LEU A 19 -10.94 -10.06 2.65
CA LEU A 19 -10.42 -11.33 2.13
C LEU A 19 -9.07 -11.11 1.46
N THR A 20 -8.22 -12.13 1.45
CA THR A 20 -7.02 -12.14 0.64
C THR A 20 -7.33 -12.44 -0.83
N ALA A 21 -6.37 -12.15 -1.71
CA ALA A 21 -6.44 -12.49 -3.12
C ALA A 21 -6.62 -14.00 -3.40
N ALA A 22 -6.20 -14.88 -2.49
CA ALA A 22 -6.46 -16.31 -2.60
C ALA A 22 -7.89 -16.67 -2.14
N GLU A 23 -8.32 -16.13 -0.99
CA GLU A 23 -9.64 -16.43 -0.42
C GLU A 23 -10.80 -15.93 -1.29
N ILE A 24 -10.63 -14.81 -1.99
CA ILE A 24 -11.69 -14.26 -2.84
C ILE A 24 -12.03 -15.20 -4.01
N ILE A 25 -11.06 -15.97 -4.52
CA ILE A 25 -11.28 -16.92 -5.62
C ILE A 25 -12.27 -18.00 -5.17
N ASP A 26 -11.95 -18.68 -4.07
CA ASP A 26 -12.82 -19.70 -3.47
C ASP A 26 -14.20 -19.14 -3.08
N TYR A 27 -14.24 -17.88 -2.64
CA TYR A 27 -15.49 -17.23 -2.24
C TYR A 27 -16.41 -16.99 -3.43
N VAL A 28 -15.85 -16.50 -4.55
CA VAL A 28 -16.58 -16.30 -5.81
C VAL A 28 -17.10 -17.62 -6.35
N ASP A 29 -16.29 -18.69 -6.33
CA ASP A 29 -16.71 -20.01 -6.81
C ASP A 29 -17.91 -20.56 -6.01
N LYS A 30 -17.98 -20.26 -4.71
CA LYS A 30 -19.07 -20.72 -3.82
C LYS A 30 -20.32 -19.85 -3.86
N LYS A 31 -20.17 -18.54 -4.06
CA LYS A 31 -21.26 -17.54 -3.85
C LYS A 31 -21.69 -16.81 -5.12
N GLY A 32 -20.90 -16.91 -6.19
CA GLY A 32 -21.05 -16.13 -7.40
C GLY A 32 -20.47 -14.72 -7.28
N LEU A 33 -20.10 -14.16 -8.44
CA LEU A 33 -19.40 -12.88 -8.54
C LEU A 33 -20.20 -11.70 -7.97
N GLU A 34 -21.50 -11.61 -8.28
CA GLU A 34 -22.35 -10.50 -7.81
C GLU A 34 -22.51 -10.50 -6.30
N THR A 35 -22.72 -11.68 -5.70
CA THR A 35 -22.82 -11.85 -4.26
C THR A 35 -21.50 -11.48 -3.59
N ALA A 36 -20.37 -11.99 -4.10
CA ALA A 36 -19.05 -11.70 -3.58
C ALA A 36 -18.76 -10.19 -3.61
N ALA A 37 -19.03 -9.51 -4.72
CA ALA A 37 -18.84 -8.06 -4.85
C ALA A 37 -19.72 -7.23 -3.90
N ARG A 38 -20.91 -7.75 -3.55
CA ARG A 38 -21.81 -7.11 -2.58
C ARG A 38 -21.39 -7.37 -1.12
N GLU A 39 -20.83 -8.53 -0.81
CA GLU A 39 -20.53 -8.93 0.57
C GLU A 39 -19.11 -8.53 1.00
N VAL A 40 -18.12 -8.65 0.13
CA VAL A 40 -16.71 -8.33 0.42
C VAL A 40 -16.47 -6.83 0.32
N ASP A 41 -15.79 -6.25 1.32
CA ASP A 41 -15.50 -4.81 1.39
C ASP A 41 -14.09 -4.48 0.89
N VAL A 42 -13.10 -5.32 1.19
CA VAL A 42 -11.70 -5.12 0.78
C VAL A 42 -11.09 -6.46 0.38
N VAL A 43 -10.35 -6.48 -0.73
CA VAL A 43 -9.47 -7.59 -1.07
C VAL A 43 -8.03 -7.15 -0.86
N THR A 44 -7.29 -7.85 0.00
CA THR A 44 -5.89 -7.58 0.26
C THR A 44 -5.02 -8.53 -0.55
N THR A 45 -3.93 -8.00 -1.10
CA THR A 45 -2.89 -8.81 -1.71
C THR A 45 -1.55 -8.36 -1.17
N ALA A 46 -0.64 -9.31 -1.05
CA ALA A 46 0.75 -9.04 -0.74
C ALA A 46 1.59 -9.66 -1.86
N THR A 47 2.57 -8.91 -2.34
CA THR A 47 3.51 -9.38 -3.34
C THR A 47 4.92 -9.27 -2.76
N PHE A 48 5.72 -10.30 -3.00
CA PHE A 48 7.16 -10.29 -2.75
C PHE A 48 7.97 -9.99 -4.02
N GLY A 49 7.30 -9.57 -5.10
CA GLY A 49 7.94 -9.19 -6.36
C GLY A 49 8.08 -7.68 -6.50
N PRO A 50 9.10 -7.20 -7.25
CA PRO A 50 9.23 -5.78 -7.59
C PRO A 50 7.99 -5.32 -8.37
N MET A 51 7.25 -4.38 -7.80
CA MET A 51 6.07 -3.79 -8.43
C MET A 51 6.50 -2.68 -9.38
N CYS A 52 6.32 -2.90 -10.68
CA CYS A 52 6.47 -1.85 -11.67
C CYS A 52 5.34 -0.82 -11.48
N SER A 53 5.69 0.41 -11.08
CA SER A 53 4.81 1.58 -10.82
C SER A 53 4.39 1.84 -9.37
N SER A 54 5.11 1.30 -8.38
CA SER A 54 5.02 1.81 -7.00
C SER A 54 6.13 2.82 -6.73
N GLY A 55 5.88 3.78 -5.83
CA GLY A 55 6.91 4.68 -5.35
C GLY A 55 6.65 5.14 -3.92
N CYS A 56 7.70 5.52 -3.21
CA CYS A 56 7.64 5.94 -1.81
C CYS A 56 8.52 7.18 -1.58
N PHE A 57 8.01 8.13 -0.79
CA PHE A 57 8.82 9.21 -0.24
C PHE A 57 9.28 8.83 1.17
N ILE A 58 10.60 8.87 1.38
CA ILE A 58 11.22 8.54 2.66
C ILE A 58 11.94 9.77 3.18
N ASN A 59 11.51 10.28 4.33
CA ASN A 59 12.16 11.38 5.04
C ASN A 59 12.93 10.82 6.24
N PHE A 60 14.25 11.08 6.30
CA PHE A 60 15.11 10.57 7.37
C PHE A 60 15.23 11.51 8.57
N GLY A 61 14.63 12.70 8.49
CA GLY A 61 14.86 13.77 9.44
C GLY A 61 16.27 14.36 9.33
N HIS A 62 16.44 15.57 9.85
CA HIS A 62 17.77 16.19 9.91
C HIS A 62 18.59 15.63 11.06
N SER A 63 19.86 15.34 10.78
CA SER A 63 20.89 15.19 11.81
C SER A 63 21.26 16.54 12.43
N ASN A 64 22.00 16.50 13.54
CA ASN A 64 22.69 17.66 14.09
C ASN A 64 24.20 17.39 14.10
N PRO A 65 25.03 18.10 13.30
CA PRO A 65 24.68 19.24 12.44
C PRO A 65 23.81 18.84 11.24
N LYS A 66 23.10 19.83 10.68
CA LYS A 66 22.22 19.63 9.51
C LYS A 66 23.04 19.17 8.31
N ILE A 67 22.56 18.12 7.65
CA ILE A 67 23.12 17.61 6.40
C ILE A 67 22.16 17.83 5.23
N ARG A 68 22.71 17.72 4.02
CA ARG A 68 21.97 17.58 2.77
C ARG A 68 22.41 16.29 2.07
N ILE A 69 21.47 15.42 1.77
CA ILE A 69 21.71 14.19 1.04
C ILE A 69 21.88 14.54 -0.44
N THR A 70 23.05 14.26 -0.99
CA THR A 70 23.35 14.45 -2.42
C THR A 70 23.24 13.14 -3.19
N GLU A 71 23.59 12.02 -2.58
CA GLU A 71 23.48 10.66 -3.13
C GLU A 71 23.09 9.70 -2.00
N ALA A 72 22.32 8.65 -2.32
CA ALA A 72 21.87 7.68 -1.33
C ALA A 72 21.64 6.30 -1.95
N TRP A 73 21.90 5.27 -1.15
CA TRP A 73 21.60 3.88 -1.47
C TRP A 73 20.84 3.25 -0.31
N ILE A 74 19.88 2.40 -0.63
CA ILE A 74 19.19 1.54 0.32
C ILE A 74 19.46 0.11 -0.14
N ASP A 75 20.15 -0.68 0.68
CA ASP A 75 20.56 -2.05 0.35
C ASP A 75 21.26 -2.16 -1.01
N ASP A 76 22.27 -1.32 -1.24
CA ASP A 76 23.05 -1.20 -2.50
C ASP A 76 22.23 -0.80 -3.74
N VAL A 77 20.96 -0.44 -3.59
CA VAL A 77 20.11 0.11 -4.65
C VAL A 77 20.08 1.63 -4.56
N LEU A 78 20.33 2.31 -5.68
CA LEU A 78 20.30 3.77 -5.75
C LEU A 78 18.89 4.29 -5.41
N ALA A 79 18.82 5.23 -4.47
CA ALA A 79 17.61 5.97 -4.13
C ALA A 79 17.72 7.42 -4.63
N TYR A 80 16.63 7.97 -5.19
CA TYR A 80 16.65 9.28 -5.80
C TYR A 80 16.61 10.38 -4.73
N SER A 81 17.72 11.12 -4.61
CA SER A 81 17.87 12.29 -3.74
C SER A 81 17.48 13.60 -4.45
N GLY A 82 17.62 14.73 -3.75
CA GLY A 82 17.51 16.06 -4.37
C GLY A 82 16.11 16.68 -4.35
N ILE A 83 15.10 15.96 -3.85
CA ILE A 83 13.73 16.45 -3.66
C ILE A 83 13.69 17.51 -2.54
N ALA A 84 14.35 17.22 -1.42
CA ALA A 84 14.60 18.15 -0.33
C ALA A 84 15.97 17.85 0.28
N ALA A 85 16.24 18.35 1.50
CA ALA A 85 17.54 18.16 2.13
C ALA A 85 17.79 16.72 2.62
N VAL A 86 16.75 16.01 3.09
CA VAL A 86 16.88 14.67 3.71
C VAL A 86 15.77 13.71 3.24
N ASP A 87 15.23 13.97 2.05
CA ASP A 87 14.12 13.23 1.45
C ASP A 87 14.61 12.43 0.26
N LEU A 88 14.16 11.17 0.17
CA LEU A 88 14.43 10.27 -0.94
C LEU A 88 13.12 9.82 -1.60
N PHE A 89 13.20 9.53 -2.89
CA PHE A 89 12.17 8.80 -3.63
C PHE A 89 12.72 7.46 -4.11
N ILE A 90 11.91 6.42 -3.96
CA ILE A 90 12.16 5.06 -4.46
C ILE A 90 10.94 4.57 -5.22
#